data_AF-A0A1E4B850-F1
#
_entry.id   AF-A0A1E4B850-F1
#
_cell.length_a   1.000
_cell.length_b   1.000
_cell.length_c   1.000
_cell.angle_alpha   90.00
_cell.angle_beta   90.00
_cell.angle_gamma   90.00
#
_symmetry.space_group_name_H-M   'P 1'
#
loop_
_entity.id
_entity.type
_entity.pdbx_description
1 polymer ?
#
loop_
_entity_poly.entity_id
_entity_poly.type
_entity_poly.pdbx_seq_one_letter_code
_entity_poly.pdbx_strand_id
1 'polypeptide(L)'
;MLAPHAGAQPPDLIVTNARIYTVDQNRPVVDAMAIRDGRIVATGPALLITAMKGANTQVLDLEGKTVIPGMIDAHVHLMGLGEGLRTVDLRGSTSYDEVIARVVERAKTTPPGQWILGRAWDQNDWADTRFPTHEKLSAAVPNHPVFLVRVDGHATLANAAAMKAAGLTAAAKDPFGGQIVRDARNSPTGVLVDRAQGLVARAIPDASRDELRAAAIAATQEMNRWGLTSVHDAGVGREAIDVYEEVAREGKFSVRDYVMIANDDSTIAHYLRRGPQANLYEGRLWIKAIKISADGALGSRGAALLEPYSDDPRNSGLALVPPGRVKQVSTLALRNGFQVNVHAIGDRANRTVLDEFEAALKEVPTPDHRFRVEHAQIIHPDDIPRFALLGVIPSMQASHQTSDMYWAGNRLGQQRLLGAYAWRSLLNSGVVIPNGSDLPVEKTNPLISFHAAISRQDDNNWPAGGWFPEQRMTREEALKSMTIWAAWSAFMEKEVGSLEAGKYADFVVLDQDIMRVPPELVLQTRVLSTWLGGKPVYRHDTAVAHD
;
A
#
# COMPACT_ATOMS: atom_id res chain seq x y z
N MET A 1 11.34 31.96 -37.58
CA MET A 1 10.83 32.65 -36.37
C MET A 1 9.32 32.44 -36.33
N LEU A 2 8.84 31.53 -35.49
CA LEU A 2 7.41 31.39 -35.23
C LEU A 2 7.03 32.47 -34.20
N ALA A 3 6.01 33.27 -34.52
CA ALA A 3 5.51 34.33 -33.64
C ALA A 3 5.06 33.74 -32.29
N PRO A 4 5.32 34.43 -31.16
CA PRO A 4 4.80 34.01 -29.88
C PRO A 4 3.26 34.05 -29.96
N HIS A 5 2.59 32.98 -29.56
CA HIS A 5 1.15 33.01 -29.31
C HIS A 5 0.87 34.04 -28.21
N ALA A 6 0.53 35.26 -28.62
CA ALA A 6 0.03 36.31 -27.76
C ALA A 6 -1.32 35.85 -27.17
N GLY A 7 -1.29 35.29 -25.95
CA GLY A 7 -2.50 34.88 -25.23
C GLY A 7 -2.33 33.82 -24.15
N ALA A 8 -1.24 33.04 -24.15
CA ALA A 8 -1.02 32.07 -23.09
C ALA A 8 -0.35 32.73 -21.87
N GLN A 9 -1.03 32.73 -20.71
CA GLN A 9 -0.40 33.13 -19.45
C GLN A 9 0.87 32.30 -19.19
N PRO A 10 1.98 32.91 -18.74
CA PRO A 10 3.20 32.18 -18.40
C PRO A 10 2.97 31.08 -17.35
N PRO A 11 3.81 30.03 -17.30
CA PRO A 11 3.70 28.98 -16.28
C PRO A 11 4.10 29.49 -14.89
N ASP A 12 3.55 28.88 -13.85
CA ASP A 12 3.92 29.16 -12.45
C ASP A 12 5.28 28.55 -12.11
N LEU A 13 5.57 27.38 -12.66
CA LEU A 13 6.78 26.59 -12.42
C LEU A 13 7.33 26.02 -13.73
N ILE A 14 8.64 26.14 -13.92
CA ILE A 14 9.39 25.39 -14.92
C ILE A 14 10.36 24.46 -14.19
N VAL A 15 10.28 23.16 -14.50
CA VAL A 15 11.27 22.17 -14.08
C VAL A 15 12.22 21.93 -15.26
N THR A 16 13.53 22.08 -15.04
CA THR A 16 14.53 22.04 -16.11
C THR A 16 15.83 21.40 -15.66
N ASN A 17 16.77 21.24 -16.61
CA ASN A 17 18.05 20.57 -16.41
C ASN A 17 17.86 19.21 -15.74
N ALA A 18 16.96 18.41 -16.30
CA ALA A 18 16.54 17.14 -15.73
C ALA A 18 16.44 16.09 -16.82
N ARG A 19 16.55 14.81 -16.44
CA ARG A 19 16.15 13.70 -17.30
C ARG A 19 14.73 13.28 -16.93
N ILE A 20 13.74 13.73 -17.68
CA ILE A 20 12.32 13.51 -17.35
C ILE A 20 11.76 12.36 -18.16
N TYR A 21 11.46 11.24 -17.50
CA TYR A 21 10.68 10.14 -18.08
C TYR A 21 9.19 10.49 -18.00
N THR A 22 8.54 10.65 -19.15
CA THR A 22 7.15 11.15 -19.17
C THR A 22 6.12 10.04 -19.12
N VAL A 23 6.48 8.82 -19.55
CA VAL A 23 5.54 7.71 -19.78
C VAL A 23 4.51 8.01 -20.90
N ASP A 24 4.73 9.09 -21.68
CA ASP A 24 4.07 9.34 -22.97
C ASP A 24 4.78 8.53 -24.06
N GLN A 25 4.02 7.77 -24.86
CA GLN A 25 4.57 7.00 -25.98
C GLN A 25 5.21 7.89 -27.05
N ASN A 26 4.72 9.12 -27.23
CA ASN A 26 5.20 10.04 -28.26
C ASN A 26 6.45 10.82 -27.82
N ARG A 27 6.64 11.02 -26.52
CA ARG A 27 7.73 11.80 -25.94
C ARG A 27 8.26 11.15 -24.67
N PRO A 28 8.80 9.93 -24.73
CA PRO A 28 9.09 9.12 -23.54
C PRO A 28 10.12 9.76 -22.60
N VAL A 29 11.03 10.60 -23.14
CA VAL A 29 12.02 11.35 -22.36
C VAL A 29 12.13 12.79 -22.88
N VAL A 30 12.17 13.75 -21.97
CA VAL A 30 12.35 15.19 -22.24
C VAL A 30 13.30 15.83 -21.22
N ASP A 31 13.68 17.10 -21.46
CA ASP A 31 14.64 17.83 -20.62
C ASP A 31 13.98 18.82 -19.66
N ALA A 32 12.73 19.22 -19.95
CA ALA A 32 12.00 20.20 -19.16
C ALA A 32 10.47 20.05 -19.26
N MET A 33 9.77 20.58 -18.27
CA MET A 33 8.32 20.72 -18.24
C MET A 33 7.88 22.07 -17.66
N ALA A 34 6.79 22.62 -18.19
CA ALA A 34 6.13 23.82 -17.69
C ALA A 34 4.81 23.45 -17.02
N ILE A 35 4.53 24.06 -15.87
CA ILE A 35 3.39 23.78 -15.01
C ILE A 35 2.64 25.08 -14.72
N ARG A 36 1.31 25.03 -14.79
CA ARG A 36 0.41 26.14 -14.46
C ARG A 36 -0.84 25.61 -13.78
N ASP A 37 -1.27 26.25 -12.70
CA ASP A 37 -2.46 25.87 -11.91
C ASP A 37 -2.44 24.38 -11.52
N GLY A 38 -1.25 23.89 -11.18
CA GLY A 38 -1.00 22.49 -10.80
C GLY A 38 -1.13 21.46 -11.93
N ARG A 39 -1.23 21.89 -13.19
CA ARG A 39 -1.27 21.02 -14.37
C ARG A 39 -0.09 21.28 -15.29
N ILE A 40 0.32 20.24 -16.00
CA ILE A 40 1.38 20.33 -17.01
C ILE A 40 0.80 21.03 -18.24
N VAL A 41 1.48 22.07 -18.71
CA VAL A 41 1.06 22.80 -19.94
C VAL A 41 1.94 22.46 -21.14
N ALA A 42 3.19 22.04 -20.91
CA ALA A 42 4.11 21.62 -21.97
C ALA A 42 5.25 20.77 -21.43
N THR A 43 5.76 19.86 -22.26
CA THR A 43 6.98 19.07 -22.04
C THR A 43 7.84 19.08 -23.30
N GLY A 44 9.17 19.10 -23.14
CA GLY A 44 10.07 19.09 -24.31
C GLY A 44 11.49 19.54 -24.02
N PRO A 45 12.23 19.98 -25.07
CA PRO A 45 13.58 20.49 -24.94
C PRO A 45 13.65 21.70 -24.00
N ALA A 46 14.69 21.77 -23.18
CA ALA A 46 14.86 22.79 -22.14
C ALA A 46 14.76 24.22 -22.69
N LEU A 47 15.35 24.48 -23.86
CA LEU A 47 15.31 25.79 -24.52
C LEU A 47 13.88 26.26 -24.82
N LEU A 48 13.02 25.36 -25.33
CA LEU A 48 11.64 25.70 -25.72
C LEU A 48 10.77 25.96 -24.49
N ILE A 49 10.92 25.14 -23.45
CA ILE A 49 10.16 25.28 -22.21
C ILE A 49 10.61 26.54 -21.45
N THR A 50 11.92 26.79 -21.37
CA THR A 50 12.46 27.98 -20.69
C THR A 50 12.03 29.28 -21.38
N ALA A 51 11.84 29.28 -22.70
CA ALA A 51 11.31 30.43 -23.43
C ALA A 51 9.87 30.82 -23.03
N MET A 52 9.13 29.93 -22.35
CA MET A 52 7.79 30.23 -21.83
C MET A 52 7.82 31.04 -20.53
N LYS A 53 8.99 31.21 -19.91
CA LYS A 53 9.17 31.88 -18.61
C LYS A 53 8.60 33.31 -18.62
N GLY A 54 7.78 33.62 -17.62
CA GLY A 54 7.32 34.97 -17.29
C GLY A 54 8.01 35.54 -16.07
N ALA A 55 7.64 36.78 -15.71
CA ALA A 55 8.24 37.51 -14.58
C ALA A 55 8.12 36.78 -13.22
N ASN A 56 7.03 36.05 -13.01
CA ASN A 56 6.72 35.35 -11.75
C ASN A 56 6.97 33.83 -11.81
N THR A 57 7.44 33.32 -12.95
CA THR A 57 7.69 31.89 -13.12
C THR A 57 8.86 31.45 -12.24
N GLN A 58 8.61 30.52 -11.33
CA GLN A 58 9.66 29.84 -10.57
C GLN A 58 10.39 28.85 -11.48
N VAL A 59 11.71 28.75 -11.33
CA VAL A 59 12.53 27.78 -12.07
C VAL A 59 13.14 26.82 -11.06
N LEU A 60 12.80 25.55 -11.20
CA LEU A 60 13.41 24.43 -10.48
C LEU A 60 14.46 23.80 -11.41
N ASP A 61 15.71 24.20 -11.23
CA ASP A 61 16.86 23.55 -11.84
C ASP A 61 17.18 22.28 -11.05
N LEU A 62 17.17 21.13 -11.73
CA LEU A 62 17.39 19.84 -11.10
C LEU A 62 18.80 19.30 -11.33
N GLU A 63 19.76 20.07 -11.85
CA GLU A 63 21.18 19.69 -11.89
C GLU A 63 21.45 18.29 -12.49
N GLY A 64 20.70 17.92 -13.52
CA GLY A 64 20.77 16.63 -14.21
C GLY A 64 20.09 15.46 -13.50
N LYS A 65 19.36 15.69 -12.39
CA LYS A 65 18.62 14.63 -11.69
C LYS A 65 17.51 14.02 -12.53
N THR A 66 17.06 12.84 -12.11
CA THR A 66 16.02 12.08 -12.78
C THR A 66 14.65 12.50 -12.28
N VAL A 67 13.69 12.65 -13.20
CA VAL A 67 12.27 12.86 -12.90
C VAL A 67 11.46 11.73 -13.51
N ILE A 68 10.55 11.17 -12.71
CA ILE A 68 9.53 10.21 -13.15
C ILE A 68 8.13 10.76 -12.82
N PRO A 69 7.04 10.26 -13.44
CA PRO A 69 5.71 10.60 -12.99
C PRO A 69 5.53 10.20 -11.52
N GLY A 70 4.62 10.90 -10.84
CA GLY A 70 4.22 10.57 -9.48
C GLY A 70 3.88 9.08 -9.38
N MET A 71 4.52 8.36 -8.46
CA MET A 71 4.31 6.92 -8.34
C MET A 71 2.92 6.66 -7.76
N ILE A 72 2.28 5.62 -8.27
CA ILE A 72 0.95 5.17 -7.90
C ILE A 72 1.06 3.77 -7.34
N ASP A 73 0.69 3.59 -6.07
CA ASP A 73 0.53 2.26 -5.50
C ASP A 73 -0.88 1.75 -5.77
N ALA A 74 -0.98 0.68 -6.57
CA ALA A 74 -2.28 0.21 -7.03
C ALA A 74 -3.10 -0.54 -5.98
N HIS A 75 -2.57 -0.82 -4.79
CA HIS A 75 -3.28 -1.51 -3.71
C HIS A 75 -2.64 -1.21 -2.36
N VAL A 76 -3.34 -0.49 -1.50
CA VAL A 76 -2.87 -0.16 -0.14
C VAL A 76 -3.99 -0.28 0.89
N HIS A 77 -3.62 -0.18 2.16
CA HIS A 77 -4.50 0.07 3.29
C HIS A 77 -4.05 1.35 4.02
N LEU A 78 -4.54 2.51 3.57
CA LEU A 78 -4.01 3.83 3.98
C LEU A 78 -4.24 4.09 5.48
N MET A 79 -5.47 3.92 5.98
CA MET A 79 -5.74 4.12 7.40
C MET A 79 -4.90 3.18 8.28
N GLY A 80 -4.74 1.92 7.84
CA GLY A 80 -3.90 0.94 8.53
C GLY A 80 -2.43 1.37 8.62
N LEU A 81 -1.87 2.00 7.58
CA LEU A 81 -0.55 2.62 7.65
C LEU A 81 -0.53 3.74 8.71
N GLY A 82 -1.50 4.63 8.67
CA GLY A 82 -1.59 5.77 9.59
C GLY A 82 -1.66 5.36 11.06
N GLU A 83 -2.48 4.36 11.36
CA GLU A 83 -2.59 3.75 12.70
C GLU A 83 -1.27 3.04 13.07
N GLY A 84 -0.68 2.30 12.14
CA GLY A 84 0.61 1.63 12.32
C GLY A 84 1.73 2.59 12.69
N LEU A 85 1.81 3.76 12.03
CA LEU A 85 2.79 4.82 12.32
C LEU A 85 2.60 5.44 13.73
N ARG A 86 1.43 5.26 14.35
CA ARG A 86 1.14 5.68 15.72
C ARG A 86 1.49 4.60 16.75
N THR A 87 1.69 3.36 16.31
CA THR A 87 2.24 2.29 17.16
C THR A 87 3.76 2.39 17.26
N VAL A 88 4.34 1.78 18.29
CA VAL A 88 5.79 1.60 18.43
C VAL A 88 6.20 0.34 17.68
N ASP A 89 7.07 0.49 16.67
CA ASP A 89 7.67 -0.66 15.98
C ASP A 89 8.78 -1.28 16.82
N LEU A 90 8.58 -2.53 17.23
CA LEU A 90 9.51 -3.29 18.06
C LEU A 90 10.26 -4.36 17.26
N ARG A 91 10.07 -4.41 15.93
CA ARG A 91 10.84 -5.34 15.07
C ARG A 91 12.32 -5.10 15.20
N GLY A 92 13.07 -6.20 15.22
CA GLY A 92 14.53 -6.18 15.32
C GLY A 92 15.05 -5.66 16.65
N SER A 93 14.20 -5.48 17.69
CA SER A 93 14.69 -5.23 19.03
C SER A 93 15.53 -6.43 19.49
N THR A 94 16.73 -6.18 20.00
CA THR A 94 17.70 -7.20 20.43
C THR A 94 17.69 -7.45 21.94
N SER A 95 16.89 -6.66 22.68
CA SER A 95 16.71 -6.83 24.12
C SER A 95 15.41 -6.17 24.62
N TYR A 96 14.95 -6.58 25.80
CA TYR A 96 13.82 -5.92 26.47
C TYR A 96 14.10 -4.45 26.83
N ASP A 97 15.35 -4.11 27.17
CA ASP A 97 15.71 -2.72 27.48
C ASP A 97 15.61 -1.84 26.21
N GLU A 98 15.89 -2.39 25.02
CA GLU A 98 15.65 -1.70 23.75
C GLU A 98 14.16 -1.49 23.48
N VAL A 99 13.31 -2.48 23.77
CA VAL A 99 11.84 -2.32 23.71
C VAL A 99 11.39 -1.18 24.61
N ILE A 100 11.88 -1.14 25.86
CA ILE A 100 11.55 -0.06 26.80
C ILE A 100 12.03 1.28 26.27
N ALA A 101 13.25 1.37 25.72
CA ALA A 101 13.79 2.61 25.16
C ALA A 101 12.90 3.16 24.03
N ARG A 102 12.44 2.30 23.11
CA ARG A 102 11.52 2.70 22.03
C ARG A 102 10.17 3.17 22.56
N VAL A 103 9.63 2.52 23.60
CA VAL A 103 8.38 2.94 24.25
C VAL A 103 8.54 4.27 25.00
N VAL A 104 9.67 4.46 25.70
CA VAL A 104 10.01 5.73 26.37
C VAL A 104 10.12 6.87 25.35
N GLU A 105 10.72 6.61 24.18
CA GLU A 105 10.80 7.60 23.11
C GLU A 105 9.41 8.02 22.64
N ARG A 106 8.51 7.06 22.41
CA ARG A 106 7.10 7.37 22.08
C ARG A 106 6.44 8.18 23.19
N ALA A 107 6.63 7.79 24.45
CA ALA A 107 6.03 8.46 25.60
C ALA A 107 6.36 9.94 25.71
N LYS A 108 7.53 10.40 25.21
CA LYS A 108 7.91 11.82 25.19
C LYS A 108 6.93 12.71 24.41
N THR A 109 6.23 12.15 23.43
CA THR A 109 5.28 12.86 22.56
C THR A 109 3.83 12.45 22.80
N THR A 110 3.59 11.48 23.68
CA THR A 110 2.24 11.02 24.03
C THR A 110 1.74 11.79 25.26
N PRO A 111 0.56 12.43 25.20
CA PRO A 111 -0.08 13.04 26.37
C PRO A 111 -0.29 12.05 27.54
N PRO A 112 -0.04 12.46 28.80
CA PRO A 112 -0.25 11.59 29.96
C PRO A 112 -1.65 10.96 29.99
N GLY A 113 -1.72 9.67 30.34
CA GLY A 113 -2.96 8.89 30.38
C GLY A 113 -3.38 8.29 29.04
N GLN A 114 -2.84 8.73 27.90
CA GLN A 114 -3.08 8.08 26.62
C GLN A 114 -2.30 6.77 26.48
N TRP A 115 -2.90 5.82 25.77
CA TRP A 115 -2.33 4.50 25.54
C TRP A 115 -1.13 4.57 24.59
N ILE A 116 -0.08 3.83 24.91
CA ILE A 116 1.03 3.55 24.00
C ILE A 116 0.88 2.11 23.51
N LEU A 117 0.61 1.97 22.22
CA LEU A 117 0.51 0.68 21.56
C LEU A 117 1.83 0.39 20.84
N GLY A 118 2.24 -0.88 20.82
CA GLY A 118 3.40 -1.30 20.04
C GLY A 118 3.24 -2.72 19.55
N ARG A 119 4.06 -3.11 18.57
CA ARG A 119 3.98 -4.43 17.96
C ARG A 119 5.34 -4.96 17.56
N ALA A 120 5.42 -6.29 17.51
CA ALA A 120 6.46 -7.08 16.87
C ALA A 120 7.79 -7.15 17.61
N TRP A 121 7.71 -7.14 18.94
CA TRP A 121 8.80 -7.65 19.76
C TRP A 121 8.87 -9.18 19.62
N ASP A 122 10.07 -9.73 19.63
CA ASP A 122 10.32 -11.16 19.72
C ASP A 122 11.46 -11.42 20.71
N GLN A 123 11.13 -12.02 21.85
CA GLN A 123 12.14 -12.38 22.85
C GLN A 123 13.11 -13.47 22.37
N ASN A 124 12.76 -14.22 21.33
CA ASN A 124 13.67 -15.23 20.77
C ASN A 124 14.91 -14.62 20.12
N ASP A 125 14.84 -13.34 19.75
CA ASP A 125 15.98 -12.59 19.19
C ASP A 125 16.86 -11.96 20.30
N TRP A 126 16.51 -12.16 21.58
CA TRP A 126 17.21 -11.56 22.72
C TRP A 126 18.16 -12.57 23.38
N ALA A 127 19.19 -12.07 24.05
CA ALA A 127 20.09 -12.91 24.85
C ALA A 127 19.35 -13.66 25.98
N ASP A 128 18.29 -13.05 26.54
CA ASP A 128 17.37 -13.70 27.46
C ASP A 128 16.03 -13.94 26.76
N THR A 129 15.77 -15.20 26.41
CA THR A 129 14.60 -15.62 25.63
C THR A 129 13.35 -15.86 26.46
N ARG A 130 13.41 -15.63 27.78
CA ARG A 130 12.24 -15.70 28.64
C ARG A 130 11.30 -14.54 28.36
N PHE A 131 10.01 -14.76 28.61
CA PHE A 131 9.05 -13.66 28.55
C PHE A 131 9.43 -12.54 29.53
N PRO A 132 9.37 -11.26 29.09
CA PRO A 132 9.64 -10.13 29.96
C PRO A 132 8.52 -9.96 30.99
N THR A 133 8.80 -9.17 32.03
CA THR A 133 7.84 -8.80 33.06
C THR A 133 7.59 -7.30 33.06
N HIS A 134 6.39 -6.88 33.45
CA HIS A 134 5.92 -5.51 33.26
C HIS A 134 6.63 -4.46 34.12
N GLU A 135 7.34 -4.84 35.18
CA GLU A 135 7.81 -3.92 36.22
C GLU A 135 8.78 -2.88 35.66
N LYS A 136 9.77 -3.30 34.84
CA LYS A 136 10.71 -2.37 34.20
C LYS A 136 9.99 -1.39 33.28
N LEU A 137 9.07 -1.87 32.44
CA LEU A 137 8.25 -1.04 31.55
C LEU A 137 7.34 -0.08 32.34
N SER A 138 6.76 -0.56 33.44
CA SER A 138 5.88 0.24 34.30
C SER A 138 6.65 1.35 35.02
N ALA A 139 7.88 1.08 35.46
CA ALA A 139 8.75 2.07 36.07
C ALA A 139 9.23 3.13 35.05
N ALA A 140 9.49 2.72 33.80
CA ALA A 140 9.96 3.61 32.75
C ALA A 140 8.87 4.56 32.22
N VAL A 141 7.62 4.11 32.15
CA VAL A 141 6.48 4.90 31.63
C VAL A 141 5.23 4.78 32.51
N PRO A 142 5.27 5.28 33.76
CA PRO A 142 4.20 5.07 34.75
C PRO A 142 2.90 5.82 34.44
N ASN A 143 2.98 6.88 33.62
CA ASN A 143 1.85 7.75 33.30
C ASN A 143 1.05 7.31 32.06
N HIS A 144 1.43 6.20 31.44
CA HIS A 144 0.80 5.70 30.21
C HIS A 144 0.41 4.24 30.37
N PRO A 145 -0.84 3.85 30.07
CA PRO A 145 -1.15 2.47 29.75
C PRO A 145 -0.33 2.02 28.52
N VAL A 146 0.36 0.88 28.62
CA VAL A 146 1.14 0.32 27.50
C VAL A 146 0.65 -1.08 27.16
N PHE A 147 0.48 -1.36 25.87
CA PHE A 147 0.08 -2.67 25.35
C PHE A 147 0.90 -3.03 24.10
N LEU A 148 1.78 -4.02 24.23
CA LEU A 148 2.75 -4.39 23.19
C LEU A 148 2.46 -5.80 22.67
N VAL A 149 2.06 -5.92 21.40
CA VAL A 149 1.75 -7.20 20.75
C VAL A 149 3.05 -7.87 20.25
N ARG A 150 3.21 -9.17 20.50
CA ARG A 150 4.35 -9.96 20.01
C ARG A 150 4.29 -10.10 18.48
N VAL A 151 5.43 -10.41 17.85
CA VAL A 151 5.55 -10.55 16.38
C VAL A 151 4.49 -11.48 15.75
N ASP A 152 4.12 -12.56 16.42
CA ASP A 152 3.13 -13.54 15.95
C ASP A 152 1.67 -13.18 16.27
N GLY A 153 1.43 -12.15 17.09
CA GLY A 153 0.09 -11.79 17.57
C GLY A 153 -0.50 -12.72 18.62
N HIS A 154 0.24 -13.73 19.12
CA HIS A 154 -0.25 -14.72 20.07
C HIS A 154 0.13 -14.42 21.53
N ALA A 155 0.88 -13.34 21.76
CA ALA A 155 1.14 -12.83 23.10
C ALA A 155 1.18 -11.30 23.12
N THR A 156 0.89 -10.72 24.29
CA THR A 156 1.08 -9.28 24.56
C THR A 156 1.83 -9.06 25.86
N LEU A 157 2.50 -7.92 25.98
CA LEU A 157 3.03 -7.37 27.22
C LEU A 157 2.26 -6.09 27.58
N ALA A 158 1.56 -6.11 28.71
CA ALA A 158 0.83 -4.97 29.27
C ALA A 158 1.52 -4.43 30.53
N ASN A 159 1.66 -3.10 30.65
CA ASN A 159 2.21 -2.50 31.86
C ASN A 159 1.19 -2.42 33.01
N ALA A 160 1.63 -2.00 34.19
CA ALA A 160 0.76 -1.90 35.37
C ALA A 160 -0.44 -0.96 35.14
N ALA A 161 -0.23 0.16 34.43
CA ALA A 161 -1.29 1.12 34.12
C ALA A 161 -2.35 0.52 33.18
N ALA A 162 -1.94 -0.25 32.15
CA ALA A 162 -2.85 -0.94 31.24
C ALA A 162 -3.65 -2.05 31.95
N MET A 163 -2.98 -2.87 32.76
CA MET A 163 -3.65 -3.89 33.58
C MET A 163 -4.67 -3.26 34.54
N LYS A 164 -4.32 -2.13 35.18
CA LYS A 164 -5.23 -1.37 36.05
C LYS A 164 -6.43 -0.82 35.28
N ALA A 165 -6.22 -0.22 34.11
CA ALA A 165 -7.30 0.31 33.26
C ALA A 165 -8.30 -0.79 32.86
N ALA A 166 -7.82 -2.01 32.66
CA ALA A 166 -8.64 -3.17 32.33
C ALA A 166 -9.28 -3.89 33.51
N GLY A 167 -8.96 -3.49 34.75
CA GLY A 167 -9.40 -4.19 35.96
C GLY A 167 -8.79 -5.59 36.13
N LEU A 168 -7.61 -5.85 35.53
CA LEU A 168 -6.92 -7.12 35.67
C LEU A 168 -6.25 -7.20 37.06
N THR A 169 -6.69 -8.15 37.87
CA THR A 169 -6.17 -8.36 39.23
C THR A 169 -5.48 -9.72 39.37
N ALA A 170 -4.76 -9.93 40.47
CA ALA A 170 -4.17 -11.23 40.79
C ALA A 170 -5.20 -12.36 40.88
N ALA A 171 -6.46 -12.06 41.18
CA ALA A 171 -7.55 -13.03 41.26
C ALA A 171 -8.19 -13.39 39.91
N ALA A 172 -7.81 -12.69 38.82
CA ALA A 172 -8.35 -12.99 37.49
C ALA A 172 -8.01 -14.43 37.07
N LYS A 173 -8.98 -15.14 36.50
CA LYS A 173 -8.77 -16.50 35.98
C LYS A 173 -8.37 -16.44 34.51
N ASP A 174 -7.66 -17.47 34.08
CA ASP A 174 -7.38 -17.69 32.66
C ASP A 174 -8.69 -17.92 31.88
N PRO A 175 -8.90 -17.25 30.73
CA PRO A 175 -10.06 -17.50 29.88
C PRO A 175 -9.87 -18.79 29.09
N PHE A 176 -10.97 -19.39 28.64
CA PHE A 176 -10.89 -20.57 27.77
C PHE A 176 -10.13 -20.25 26.47
N GLY A 177 -9.00 -20.94 26.24
CA GLY A 177 -8.12 -20.71 25.09
C GLY A 177 -7.20 -19.49 25.24
N GLY A 178 -6.82 -19.12 26.47
CA GLY A 178 -5.80 -18.12 26.74
C GLY A 178 -5.18 -18.30 28.13
N GLN A 179 -4.04 -17.64 28.37
CA GLN A 179 -3.30 -17.75 29.62
C GLN A 179 -2.80 -16.38 30.11
N ILE A 180 -2.95 -16.10 31.40
CA ILE A 180 -2.25 -14.99 32.07
C ILE A 180 -0.94 -15.55 32.62
N VAL A 181 0.20 -15.06 32.13
CA VAL A 181 1.51 -15.47 32.66
C VAL A 181 1.69 -14.85 34.05
N ARG A 182 2.11 -15.67 35.02
CA ARG A 182 2.24 -15.29 36.43
C ARG A 182 3.65 -15.52 36.95
N ASP A 183 4.06 -14.67 37.88
CA ASP A 183 5.31 -14.83 38.61
C ASP A 183 5.20 -15.89 39.73
N ALA A 184 6.29 -16.10 40.47
CA ALA A 184 6.33 -17.04 41.60
C ALA A 184 5.40 -16.66 42.77
N ARG A 185 4.87 -15.43 42.80
CA ARG A 185 3.90 -14.93 43.79
C ARG A 185 2.47 -14.97 43.26
N ASN A 186 2.25 -15.63 42.12
CA ASN A 186 0.96 -15.74 41.42
C ASN A 186 0.41 -14.38 40.92
N SER A 187 1.26 -13.37 40.81
CA SER A 187 0.91 -12.04 40.28
C SER A 187 1.05 -12.02 38.76
N PRO A 188 0.15 -11.36 38.00
CA PRO A 188 0.28 -11.24 36.56
C PRO A 188 1.59 -10.54 36.18
N THR A 189 2.39 -11.14 35.29
CA THR A 189 3.64 -10.52 34.82
C THR A 189 3.41 -9.43 33.78
N GLY A 190 2.16 -9.22 33.36
CA GLY A 190 1.78 -8.40 32.21
C GLY A 190 1.77 -9.16 30.89
N VAL A 191 2.29 -10.39 30.83
CA VAL A 191 2.23 -11.20 29.61
C VAL A 191 0.91 -11.97 29.52
N LEU A 192 0.20 -11.81 28.41
CA LEU A 192 -1.10 -12.43 28.14
C LEU A 192 -1.05 -13.18 26.81
N VAL A 193 -1.44 -14.45 26.83
CA VAL A 193 -1.36 -15.35 25.67
C VAL A 193 -2.76 -15.64 25.10
N ASP A 194 -2.86 -15.61 23.77
CA ASP A 194 -4.09 -15.88 23.02
C ASP A 194 -5.30 -15.10 23.54
N ARG A 195 -6.40 -15.77 23.91
CA ARG A 195 -7.63 -15.10 24.35
C ARG A 195 -7.48 -14.28 25.63
N ALA A 196 -6.40 -14.47 26.40
CA ALA A 196 -6.12 -13.63 27.56
C ALA A 196 -5.71 -12.21 27.16
N GLN A 197 -5.19 -11.99 25.95
CA GLN A 197 -4.89 -10.64 25.44
C GLN A 197 -6.14 -9.73 25.48
N GLY A 198 -7.30 -10.31 25.17
CA GLY A 198 -8.61 -9.63 25.22
C GLY A 198 -8.99 -9.13 26.61
N LEU A 199 -8.36 -9.63 27.68
CA LEU A 199 -8.61 -9.14 29.03
C LEU A 199 -8.15 -7.71 29.23
N VAL A 200 -7.08 -7.29 28.54
CA VAL A 200 -6.57 -5.91 28.60
C VAL A 200 -6.98 -5.13 27.36
N ALA A 201 -6.98 -5.75 26.17
CA ALA A 201 -7.29 -5.07 24.91
C ALA A 201 -8.66 -4.38 24.93
N ARG A 202 -9.67 -4.95 25.59
CA ARG A 202 -11.02 -4.36 25.74
C ARG A 202 -11.05 -2.98 26.43
N ALA A 203 -9.98 -2.61 27.12
CA ALA A 203 -9.87 -1.34 27.84
C ALA A 203 -9.16 -0.26 27.02
N ILE A 204 -8.61 -0.63 25.85
CA ILE A 204 -8.06 0.32 24.89
C ILE A 204 -9.26 1.06 24.29
N PRO A 205 -9.34 2.39 24.40
CA PRO A 205 -10.39 3.18 23.76
C PRO A 205 -10.31 3.02 22.23
N ASP A 206 -11.47 3.05 21.58
CA ASP A 206 -11.51 3.22 20.13
C ASP A 206 -10.85 4.55 19.75
N ALA A 207 -10.21 4.58 18.57
CA ALA A 207 -9.57 5.77 18.08
C ALA A 207 -10.61 6.91 17.94
N SER A 208 -10.30 8.05 18.55
CA SER A 208 -11.13 9.23 18.40
C SER A 208 -11.05 9.77 16.97
N ARG A 209 -12.05 10.58 16.59
CA ARG A 209 -12.10 11.21 15.26
C ARG A 209 -10.83 12.00 14.92
N ASP A 210 -10.27 12.71 15.90
CA ASP A 210 -9.03 13.47 15.74
C ASP A 210 -7.81 12.57 15.55
N GLU A 211 -7.79 11.39 16.18
CA GLU A 211 -6.73 10.41 15.98
C GLU A 211 -6.79 9.78 14.61
N LEU A 212 -7.98 9.45 14.10
CA LEU A 212 -8.16 8.96 12.72
C LEU A 212 -7.73 10.03 11.70
N ARG A 213 -8.07 11.30 11.93
CA ARG A 213 -7.63 12.42 11.09
C ARG A 213 -6.09 12.56 11.10
N ALA A 214 -5.48 12.50 12.28
CA ALA A 214 -4.03 12.55 12.41
C ALA A 214 -3.35 11.34 11.75
N ALA A 215 -3.93 10.15 11.88
CA ALA A 215 -3.46 8.92 11.23
C ALA A 215 -3.50 9.05 9.70
N ALA A 216 -4.62 9.50 9.13
CA ALA A 216 -4.75 9.72 7.69
C ALA A 216 -3.69 10.71 7.17
N ILE A 217 -3.48 11.84 7.85
CA ILE A 217 -2.46 12.84 7.47
C ILE A 217 -1.04 12.23 7.56
N ALA A 218 -0.74 11.50 8.63
CA ALA A 218 0.57 10.87 8.81
C ALA A 218 0.84 9.81 7.72
N ALA A 219 -0.18 9.02 7.35
CA ALA A 219 -0.09 8.04 6.27
C ALA A 219 0.28 8.71 4.94
N THR A 220 -0.43 9.78 4.55
CA THR A 220 -0.15 10.47 3.28
C THR A 220 1.23 11.14 3.29
N GLN A 221 1.72 11.60 4.44
CA GLN A 221 3.07 12.14 4.58
C GLN A 221 4.16 11.06 4.43
N GLU A 222 3.99 9.89 5.06
CA GLU A 222 4.94 8.78 4.89
C GLU A 222 4.95 8.26 3.44
N MET A 223 3.79 8.16 2.79
CA MET A 223 3.69 7.83 1.37
C MET A 223 4.48 8.81 0.49
N ASN A 224 4.34 10.12 0.74
CA ASN A 224 5.04 11.16 0.00
C ASN A 224 6.56 11.07 0.15
N ARG A 225 7.07 10.66 1.32
CA ARG A 225 8.50 10.44 1.57
C ARG A 225 9.11 9.44 0.59
N TRP A 226 8.31 8.49 0.12
CA TRP A 226 8.72 7.46 -0.82
C TRP A 226 8.31 7.72 -2.28
N GLY A 227 7.79 8.91 -2.60
CA GLY A 227 7.44 9.29 -3.98
C GLY A 227 6.03 8.88 -4.41
N LEU A 228 5.19 8.37 -3.51
CA LEU A 228 3.79 8.08 -3.82
C LEU A 228 2.99 9.39 -3.86
N THR A 229 2.39 9.68 -5.01
CA THR A 229 1.47 10.81 -5.19
C THR A 229 0.02 10.34 -5.26
N SER A 230 -0.19 9.07 -5.59
CA SER A 230 -1.52 8.46 -5.69
C SER A 230 -1.51 7.04 -5.12
N VAL A 231 -2.66 6.58 -4.65
CA VAL A 231 -2.85 5.22 -4.13
C VAL A 231 -4.25 4.72 -4.47
N HIS A 232 -4.45 3.40 -4.44
CA HIS A 232 -5.79 2.82 -4.44
C HIS A 232 -6.06 2.12 -3.09
N ASP A 233 -6.86 2.75 -2.22
CA ASP A 233 -7.13 2.27 -0.86
C ASP A 233 -8.23 1.19 -0.84
N ALA A 234 -7.87 0.01 -0.37
CA ALA A 234 -8.69 -1.19 -0.51
C ALA A 234 -9.55 -1.46 0.74
N GLY A 235 -10.87 -1.54 0.54
CA GLY A 235 -11.82 -1.99 1.57
C GLY A 235 -12.14 -0.94 2.61
N VAL A 236 -12.22 0.33 2.21
CA VAL A 236 -12.38 1.45 3.14
C VAL A 236 -13.81 1.54 3.66
N GLY A 237 -13.96 1.57 4.98
CA GLY A 237 -15.24 1.75 5.66
C GLY A 237 -15.70 3.22 5.66
N ARG A 238 -16.99 3.43 5.91
CA ARG A 238 -17.62 4.77 5.89
C ARG A 238 -16.92 5.78 6.79
N GLU A 239 -16.56 5.39 8.01
CA GLU A 239 -15.96 6.31 8.98
C GLU A 239 -14.62 6.87 8.47
N ALA A 240 -13.77 6.02 7.92
CA ALA A 240 -12.49 6.42 7.33
C ALA A 240 -12.69 7.30 6.08
N ILE A 241 -13.65 6.97 5.21
CA ILE A 241 -13.97 7.82 4.05
C ILE A 241 -14.43 9.21 4.50
N ASP A 242 -15.30 9.29 5.52
CA ASP A 242 -15.72 10.58 6.06
C ASP A 242 -14.51 11.38 6.58
N VAL A 243 -13.53 10.72 7.22
CA VAL A 243 -12.26 11.38 7.64
C VAL A 243 -11.49 11.88 6.44
N TYR A 244 -11.34 11.06 5.41
CA TYR A 244 -10.61 11.44 4.20
C TYR A 244 -11.25 12.66 3.53
N GLU A 245 -12.58 12.70 3.42
CA GLU A 245 -13.30 13.83 2.84
C GLU A 245 -13.10 15.11 3.66
N GLU A 246 -13.06 15.04 4.99
CA GLU A 246 -12.74 16.18 5.85
C GLU A 246 -11.30 16.68 5.65
N VAL A 247 -10.32 15.77 5.73
CA VAL A 247 -8.90 16.10 5.59
C VAL A 247 -8.59 16.63 4.19
N ALA A 248 -9.25 16.09 3.15
CA ALA A 248 -9.14 16.57 1.78
C ALA A 248 -9.75 17.97 1.60
N ARG A 249 -10.91 18.24 2.21
CA ARG A 249 -11.54 19.57 2.18
C ARG A 249 -10.69 20.65 2.85
N GLU A 250 -9.89 20.27 3.84
CA GLU A 250 -8.91 21.15 4.50
C GLU A 250 -7.60 21.31 3.71
N GLY A 251 -7.44 20.63 2.57
CA GLY A 251 -6.22 20.65 1.78
C GLY A 251 -5.03 19.91 2.43
N LYS A 252 -5.29 19.07 3.44
CA LYS A 252 -4.26 18.33 4.19
C LYS A 252 -4.06 16.89 3.71
N PHE A 253 -4.91 16.40 2.82
CA PHE A 253 -4.77 15.07 2.22
C PHE A 253 -3.77 15.17 1.07
N SER A 254 -2.56 14.67 1.29
CA SER A 254 -1.40 14.97 0.44
C SER A 254 -1.08 13.88 -0.59
N VAL A 255 -2.08 13.07 -0.97
CA VAL A 255 -2.05 12.09 -2.07
C VAL A 255 -3.39 12.11 -2.82
N ARG A 256 -3.47 11.40 -3.94
CA ARG A 256 -4.72 11.12 -4.67
C ARG A 256 -5.17 9.70 -4.39
N ASP A 257 -6.30 9.54 -3.72
CA ASP A 257 -6.78 8.23 -3.29
C ASP A 257 -7.98 7.76 -4.12
N TYR A 258 -7.81 6.60 -4.75
CA TYR A 258 -8.87 5.82 -5.37
C TYR A 258 -9.42 4.79 -4.38
N VAL A 259 -10.50 5.20 -3.71
CA VAL A 259 -11.17 4.44 -2.66
C VAL A 259 -11.97 3.29 -3.26
N MET A 260 -11.63 2.08 -2.81
CA MET A 260 -12.45 0.88 -2.94
C MET A 260 -13.24 0.68 -1.65
N ILE A 261 -14.55 0.92 -1.67
CA ILE A 261 -15.39 0.83 -0.47
C ILE A 261 -15.50 -0.62 0.03
N ALA A 262 -15.65 -0.78 1.34
CA ALA A 262 -15.85 -2.07 1.98
C ALA A 262 -17.11 -2.82 1.47
N ASN A 263 -17.03 -4.15 1.39
CA ASN A 263 -18.11 -5.03 0.91
C ASN A 263 -19.16 -5.41 1.99
N ASP A 264 -19.40 -4.55 2.97
CA ASP A 264 -20.58 -4.71 3.83
C ASP A 264 -21.82 -4.06 3.18
N ASP A 265 -22.99 -4.69 3.37
CA ASP A 265 -24.23 -4.25 2.71
C ASP A 265 -24.62 -2.81 3.06
N SER A 266 -24.26 -2.34 4.26
CA SER A 266 -24.60 -0.98 4.72
C SER A 266 -23.76 0.09 3.99
N THR A 267 -22.47 -0.17 3.82
CA THR A 267 -21.53 0.68 3.06
C THR A 267 -21.88 0.67 1.59
N ILE A 268 -22.09 -0.52 0.99
CA ILE A 268 -22.51 -0.64 -0.41
C ILE A 268 -23.80 0.14 -0.65
N ALA A 269 -24.84 -0.08 0.15
CA ALA A 269 -26.12 0.62 -0.03
C ALA A 269 -25.98 2.14 0.12
N HIS A 270 -25.12 2.61 1.04
CA HIS A 270 -24.84 4.03 1.21
C HIS A 270 -24.22 4.65 -0.05
N TYR A 271 -23.17 4.06 -0.60
CA TYR A 271 -22.47 4.63 -1.76
C TYR A 271 -23.18 4.41 -3.09
N LEU A 272 -23.97 3.35 -3.24
CA LEU A 272 -24.85 3.22 -4.40
C LEU A 272 -25.88 4.35 -4.47
N ARG A 273 -26.38 4.85 -3.33
CA ARG A 273 -27.23 6.04 -3.30
C ARG A 273 -26.49 7.34 -3.62
N ARG A 274 -25.21 7.44 -3.26
CA ARG A 274 -24.35 8.59 -3.61
C ARG A 274 -23.90 8.57 -5.08
N GLY A 275 -23.86 7.38 -5.68
CA GLY A 275 -23.26 7.14 -6.99
C GLY A 275 -21.72 7.17 -6.93
N PRO A 276 -21.03 6.73 -8.01
CA PRO A 276 -19.58 6.81 -8.10
C PRO A 276 -19.14 8.27 -8.18
N GLN A 277 -18.12 8.63 -7.41
CA GLN A 277 -17.57 9.98 -7.34
C GLN A 277 -16.13 10.00 -7.85
N ALA A 278 -15.75 11.06 -8.56
CA ALA A 278 -14.41 11.18 -9.14
C ALA A 278 -13.91 12.61 -9.02
N ASN A 279 -12.59 12.77 -8.91
CA ASN A 279 -11.90 14.05 -8.92
C ASN A 279 -12.41 15.03 -7.83
N LEU A 280 -12.81 14.53 -6.66
CA LEU A 280 -13.29 15.35 -5.56
C LEU A 280 -12.13 16.14 -4.93
N TYR A 281 -12.43 17.32 -4.37
CA TYR A 281 -11.48 18.12 -3.58
C TYR A 281 -10.15 18.38 -4.30
N GLU A 282 -10.20 18.94 -5.52
CA GLU A 282 -9.01 19.16 -6.37
C GLU A 282 -8.29 17.86 -6.77
N GLY A 283 -9.08 16.81 -7.02
CA GLY A 283 -8.57 15.50 -7.37
C GLY A 283 -7.79 14.85 -6.24
N ARG A 284 -8.30 14.91 -5.01
CA ARG A 284 -7.76 14.14 -3.89
C ARG A 284 -8.47 12.81 -3.71
N LEU A 285 -9.78 12.73 -4.01
CA LEU A 285 -10.55 11.51 -3.79
C LEU A 285 -11.36 11.07 -5.02
N TRP A 286 -11.36 9.76 -5.25
CA TRP A 286 -12.21 9.02 -6.16
C TRP A 286 -12.86 7.90 -5.36
N ILE A 287 -14.19 7.84 -5.32
CA ILE A 287 -14.94 6.82 -4.58
C ILE A 287 -15.78 6.07 -5.60
N LYS A 288 -15.19 5.03 -6.20
CA LYS A 288 -15.73 4.42 -7.43
C LYS A 288 -15.55 2.90 -7.53
N ALA A 289 -14.91 2.26 -6.56
CA ALA A 289 -14.75 0.81 -6.54
C ALA A 289 -15.35 0.17 -5.30
N ILE A 290 -15.64 -1.12 -5.38
CA ILE A 290 -16.04 -1.98 -4.25
C ILE A 290 -14.97 -3.07 -4.10
N LYS A 291 -14.42 -3.26 -2.89
CA LYS A 291 -13.44 -4.31 -2.58
C LYS A 291 -14.12 -5.53 -1.97
N ILE A 292 -13.92 -6.70 -2.57
CA ILE A 292 -14.36 -8.00 -2.03
C ILE A 292 -13.13 -8.86 -1.71
N SER A 293 -13.21 -9.73 -0.70
CA SER A 293 -12.18 -10.74 -0.43
C SER A 293 -12.76 -12.13 -0.64
N ALA A 294 -12.26 -12.85 -1.65
CA ALA A 294 -12.78 -14.17 -2.02
C ALA A 294 -12.16 -15.31 -1.19
N ASP A 295 -10.89 -15.18 -0.83
CA ASP A 295 -10.13 -16.18 -0.07
C ASP A 295 -9.13 -15.55 0.92
N GLY A 296 -8.38 -16.39 1.65
CA GLY A 296 -7.33 -15.94 2.57
C GLY A 296 -5.96 -15.77 1.89
N ALA A 297 -4.90 -15.84 2.68
CA ALA A 297 -3.52 -15.70 2.22
C ALA A 297 -2.80 -17.05 2.07
N LEU A 298 -1.76 -17.09 1.24
CA LEU A 298 -0.98 -18.32 1.03
C LEU A 298 -0.21 -18.73 2.30
N GLY A 299 0.40 -17.78 3.00
CA GLY A 299 1.24 -18.04 4.19
C GLY A 299 0.49 -18.75 5.31
N SER A 300 -0.73 -18.31 5.61
CA SER A 300 -1.62 -18.87 6.65
C SER A 300 -2.43 -20.09 6.21
N ARG A 301 -2.21 -20.58 4.97
CA ARG A 301 -3.00 -21.66 4.33
C ARG A 301 -4.49 -21.32 4.16
N GLY A 302 -4.80 -20.03 4.00
CA GLY A 302 -6.16 -19.54 3.77
C GLY A 302 -6.52 -19.37 2.29
N ALA A 303 -5.54 -19.27 1.40
CA ALA A 303 -5.79 -19.12 -0.03
C ALA A 303 -6.48 -20.36 -0.61
N ALA A 304 -7.56 -20.17 -1.36
CA ALA A 304 -8.39 -21.27 -1.84
C ALA A 304 -7.74 -21.93 -3.06
N LEU A 305 -7.30 -23.18 -2.90
CA LEU A 305 -6.58 -23.93 -3.93
C LEU A 305 -7.46 -24.97 -4.63
N LEU A 306 -7.18 -25.26 -5.90
CA LEU A 306 -7.82 -26.33 -6.67
C LEU A 306 -7.46 -27.70 -6.08
N GLU A 307 -6.19 -27.87 -5.73
CA GLU A 307 -5.64 -29.06 -5.07
C GLU A 307 -5.20 -28.74 -3.63
N PRO A 308 -5.24 -29.67 -2.68
CA PRO A 308 -4.78 -29.43 -1.31
C PRO A 308 -3.35 -28.87 -1.19
N TYR A 309 -3.07 -28.15 -0.11
CA TYR A 309 -1.73 -27.66 0.21
C TYR A 309 -0.74 -28.84 0.28
N SER A 310 0.46 -28.66 -0.29
CA SER A 310 1.50 -29.69 -0.29
C SER A 310 2.00 -30.05 1.11
N ASP A 311 1.98 -29.09 2.03
CA ASP A 311 2.39 -29.27 3.43
C ASP A 311 1.20 -29.38 4.41
N ASP A 312 -0.03 -29.41 3.89
CA ASP A 312 -1.26 -29.67 4.65
C ASP A 312 -2.29 -30.37 3.74
N PRO A 313 -2.14 -31.68 3.48
CA PRO A 313 -2.88 -32.38 2.43
C PRO A 313 -4.40 -32.49 2.64
N ARG A 314 -4.93 -32.06 3.79
CA ARG A 314 -6.37 -32.05 4.10
C ARG A 314 -7.00 -30.67 3.97
N ASN A 315 -6.21 -29.67 3.59
CA ASN A 315 -6.60 -28.28 3.54
C ASN A 315 -6.47 -27.78 2.10
N SER A 316 -7.52 -27.13 1.60
CA SER A 316 -7.54 -26.47 0.28
C SER A 316 -7.91 -24.99 0.41
N GLY A 317 -7.65 -24.39 1.57
CA GLY A 317 -7.95 -23.00 1.88
C GLY A 317 -9.43 -22.70 2.11
N LEU A 318 -9.73 -21.41 2.22
CA LEU A 318 -11.01 -20.88 2.70
C LEU A 318 -11.70 -20.06 1.61
N ALA A 319 -13.01 -20.23 1.45
CA ALA A 319 -13.85 -19.24 0.79
C ALA A 319 -14.36 -18.25 1.84
N LEU A 320 -14.08 -16.96 1.65
CA LEU A 320 -14.47 -15.91 2.60
C LEU A 320 -15.82 -15.28 2.30
N VAL A 321 -16.35 -15.51 1.09
CA VAL A 321 -17.71 -15.12 0.70
C VAL A 321 -18.51 -16.32 0.23
N PRO A 322 -19.85 -16.31 0.41
CA PRO A 322 -20.72 -17.34 -0.15
C PRO A 322 -20.64 -17.38 -1.68
N PRO A 323 -20.83 -18.56 -2.31
CA PRO A 323 -20.94 -18.67 -3.76
C PRO A 323 -21.96 -17.70 -4.35
N GLY A 324 -21.62 -17.03 -5.44
CA GLY A 324 -22.48 -16.07 -6.13
C GLY A 324 -22.46 -14.64 -5.56
N ARG A 325 -21.78 -14.40 -4.43
CA ARG A 325 -21.66 -13.04 -3.86
C ARG A 325 -20.88 -12.10 -4.78
N VAL A 326 -19.82 -12.58 -5.44
CA VAL A 326 -19.03 -11.75 -6.36
C VAL A 326 -19.89 -11.36 -7.56
N LYS A 327 -20.62 -12.30 -8.16
CA LYS A 327 -21.59 -12.04 -9.24
C LYS A 327 -22.64 -11.04 -8.79
N GLN A 328 -23.25 -11.25 -7.62
CA GLN A 328 -24.30 -10.37 -7.08
C GLN A 328 -23.82 -8.92 -6.98
N VAL A 329 -22.69 -8.69 -6.32
CA VAL A 329 -22.12 -7.35 -6.14
C VAL A 329 -21.65 -6.77 -7.48
N SER A 330 -21.07 -7.60 -8.36
CA SER A 330 -20.66 -7.18 -9.70
C SER A 330 -21.83 -6.72 -10.55
N THR A 331 -22.92 -7.49 -10.62
CA THR A 331 -24.15 -7.08 -11.34
C THR A 331 -24.70 -5.77 -10.79
N LEU A 332 -24.70 -5.60 -9.46
CA LEU A 332 -25.16 -4.36 -8.82
C LEU A 332 -24.23 -3.18 -9.15
N ALA A 333 -22.92 -3.39 -9.11
CA ALA A 333 -21.91 -2.37 -9.43
C ALA A 333 -21.99 -1.93 -10.89
N LEU A 334 -22.11 -2.87 -11.84
CA LEU A 334 -22.25 -2.59 -13.27
C LEU A 334 -23.47 -1.72 -13.55
N ARG A 335 -24.62 -2.04 -12.93
CA ARG A 335 -25.86 -1.24 -13.05
C ARG A 335 -25.76 0.17 -12.48
N ASN A 336 -24.80 0.42 -11.59
CA ASN A 336 -24.63 1.70 -10.89
C ASN A 336 -23.29 2.40 -11.21
N GLY A 337 -22.53 1.90 -12.18
CA GLY A 337 -21.28 2.53 -12.63
C GLY A 337 -20.08 2.40 -11.67
N PHE A 338 -20.11 1.42 -10.76
CA PHE A 338 -18.98 1.10 -9.88
C PHE A 338 -18.09 0.00 -10.48
N GLN A 339 -16.79 0.08 -10.20
CA GLN A 339 -15.84 -0.99 -10.43
C GLN A 339 -15.91 -2.03 -9.29
N VAL A 340 -15.57 -3.28 -9.57
CA VAL A 340 -15.39 -4.32 -8.55
C VAL A 340 -13.97 -4.87 -8.60
N ASN A 341 -13.33 -4.89 -7.44
CA ASN A 341 -11.96 -5.30 -7.23
C ASN A 341 -11.97 -6.43 -6.19
N VAL A 342 -11.50 -7.62 -6.56
CA VAL A 342 -11.66 -8.82 -5.72
C VAL A 342 -10.31 -9.40 -5.37
N HIS A 343 -9.99 -9.47 -4.08
CA HIS A 343 -8.85 -10.27 -3.59
C HIS A 343 -9.08 -11.73 -3.93
N ALA A 344 -8.14 -12.32 -4.67
CA ALA A 344 -8.06 -13.75 -4.94
C ALA A 344 -6.59 -14.18 -5.06
N ILE A 345 -6.10 -14.93 -4.07
CA ILE A 345 -4.71 -15.41 -4.05
C ILE A 345 -4.62 -16.80 -4.66
N GLY A 346 -5.45 -17.75 -4.23
CA GLY A 346 -5.38 -19.13 -4.69
C GLY A 346 -5.94 -19.34 -6.10
N ASP A 347 -5.53 -20.40 -6.77
CA ASP A 347 -5.96 -20.72 -8.14
C ASP A 347 -7.47 -21.05 -8.22
N ARG A 348 -8.04 -21.69 -7.20
CA ARG A 348 -9.51 -21.88 -7.12
C ARG A 348 -10.23 -20.56 -6.92
N ALA A 349 -9.71 -19.66 -6.09
CA ALA A 349 -10.30 -18.33 -5.91
C ALA A 349 -10.30 -17.53 -7.22
N ASN A 350 -9.16 -17.49 -7.92
CA ASN A 350 -9.03 -16.81 -9.21
C ASN A 350 -10.04 -17.36 -10.23
N ARG A 351 -10.15 -18.69 -10.36
CA ARG A 351 -11.12 -19.33 -11.25
C ARG A 351 -12.56 -18.94 -10.89
N THR A 352 -12.95 -19.04 -9.63
CA THR A 352 -14.30 -18.69 -9.16
C THR A 352 -14.62 -17.23 -9.42
N VAL A 353 -13.68 -16.31 -9.17
CA VAL A 353 -13.89 -14.88 -9.43
C VAL A 353 -14.05 -14.60 -10.92
N LEU A 354 -13.22 -15.20 -11.79
CA LEU A 354 -13.35 -15.07 -13.24
C LEU A 354 -14.70 -15.61 -13.75
N ASP A 355 -15.16 -16.76 -13.22
CA ASP A 355 -16.47 -17.34 -13.54
C ASP A 355 -17.61 -16.39 -13.14
N GLU A 356 -17.54 -15.81 -11.95
CA GLU A 356 -18.58 -14.91 -11.43
C GLU A 356 -18.58 -13.54 -12.13
N PHE A 357 -17.41 -13.01 -12.50
CA PHE A 357 -17.30 -11.84 -13.36
C PHE A 357 -17.87 -12.08 -14.75
N GLU A 358 -17.52 -13.20 -15.40
CA GLU A 358 -18.07 -13.58 -16.70
C GLU A 358 -19.59 -13.68 -16.65
N ALA A 359 -20.14 -14.30 -15.60
CA ALA A 359 -21.58 -14.39 -15.41
C ALA A 359 -22.25 -13.01 -15.19
N ALA A 360 -21.62 -12.10 -14.45
CA ALA A 360 -22.12 -10.75 -14.26
C ALA A 360 -22.08 -9.92 -15.56
N LEU A 361 -21.00 -10.04 -16.34
CA LEU A 361 -20.83 -9.35 -17.63
C LEU A 361 -21.77 -9.89 -18.71
N LYS A 362 -22.13 -11.17 -18.67
CA LYS A 362 -23.21 -11.72 -19.53
C LYS A 362 -24.57 -11.12 -19.19
N GLU A 363 -24.84 -10.87 -17.92
CA GLU A 363 -26.10 -10.26 -17.46
C GLU A 363 -26.16 -8.75 -17.72
N VAL A 364 -25.03 -8.05 -17.55
CA VAL A 364 -24.91 -6.59 -17.75
C VAL A 364 -23.67 -6.30 -18.61
N PRO A 365 -23.77 -6.45 -19.95
CA PRO A 365 -22.64 -6.22 -20.85
C PRO A 365 -22.07 -4.81 -20.70
N THR A 366 -20.82 -4.74 -20.25
CA THR A 366 -20.15 -3.46 -19.95
C THR A 366 -18.71 -3.53 -20.46
N PRO A 367 -18.40 -2.96 -21.65
CA PRO A 367 -17.08 -3.06 -22.25
C PRO A 367 -15.95 -2.45 -21.39
N ASP A 368 -16.16 -1.29 -20.78
CA ASP A 368 -15.17 -0.59 -19.95
C ASP A 368 -15.45 -0.78 -18.45
N HIS A 369 -15.61 -2.05 -18.03
CA HIS A 369 -15.88 -2.39 -16.61
C HIS A 369 -14.64 -2.28 -15.73
N ARG A 370 -13.45 -2.52 -16.30
CA ARG A 370 -12.13 -2.55 -15.64
C ARG A 370 -12.11 -3.34 -14.33
N PHE A 371 -12.89 -4.42 -14.23
CA PHE A 371 -12.87 -5.25 -13.02
C PHE A 371 -11.48 -5.78 -12.76
N ARG A 372 -11.15 -5.91 -11.47
CA ARG A 372 -9.82 -6.32 -11.04
C ARG A 372 -9.87 -7.57 -10.19
N VAL A 373 -8.86 -8.41 -10.39
CA VAL A 373 -8.46 -9.37 -9.39
C VAL A 373 -7.23 -8.81 -8.68
N GLU A 374 -7.35 -8.60 -7.38
CA GLU A 374 -6.26 -8.18 -6.52
C GLU A 374 -5.41 -9.39 -6.14
N HIS A 375 -4.10 -9.19 -6.10
CA HIS A 375 -3.03 -10.17 -5.95
C HIS A 375 -2.85 -11.04 -7.20
N ALA A 376 -3.90 -11.74 -7.64
CA ALA A 376 -3.86 -12.71 -8.74
C ALA A 376 -2.61 -13.61 -8.62
N GLN A 377 -2.36 -14.05 -7.39
CA GLN A 377 -1.03 -14.50 -6.97
C GLN A 377 -0.70 -15.88 -7.52
N ILE A 378 -1.64 -16.82 -7.39
CA ILE A 378 -1.53 -18.20 -7.88
C ILE A 378 -2.64 -18.41 -8.90
N ILE A 379 -2.27 -18.60 -10.16
CA ILE A 379 -3.22 -18.75 -11.26
C ILE A 379 -2.96 -20.09 -11.94
N HIS A 380 -4.00 -20.88 -12.15
CA HIS A 380 -3.87 -22.06 -12.99
C HIS A 380 -3.56 -21.63 -14.44
N PRO A 381 -2.63 -22.28 -15.17
CA PRO A 381 -2.26 -21.87 -16.53
C PRO A 381 -3.44 -21.65 -17.49
N ASP A 382 -4.46 -22.51 -17.42
CA ASP A 382 -5.70 -22.39 -18.22
C ASP A 382 -6.51 -21.12 -17.94
N ASP A 383 -6.35 -20.50 -16.77
CA ASP A 383 -7.06 -19.28 -16.39
C ASP A 383 -6.30 -18.00 -16.77
N ILE A 384 -4.99 -18.07 -17.09
CA ILE A 384 -4.19 -16.90 -17.48
C ILE A 384 -4.79 -16.17 -18.69
N PRO A 385 -5.15 -16.84 -19.81
CA PRO A 385 -5.74 -16.16 -20.96
C PRO A 385 -7.11 -15.53 -20.69
N ARG A 386 -7.83 -16.00 -19.66
CA ARG A 386 -9.18 -15.52 -19.33
C ARG A 386 -9.18 -14.07 -18.88
N PHE A 387 -8.10 -13.59 -18.27
CA PHE A 387 -7.94 -12.18 -17.91
C PHE A 387 -8.12 -11.27 -19.14
N ALA A 388 -7.39 -11.55 -20.23
CA ALA A 388 -7.50 -10.80 -21.47
C ALA A 388 -8.86 -10.99 -22.14
N LEU A 389 -9.37 -12.23 -22.22
CA LEU A 389 -10.66 -12.53 -22.85
C LEU A 389 -11.84 -11.82 -22.19
N LEU A 390 -11.79 -11.66 -20.87
CA LEU A 390 -12.85 -11.01 -20.08
C LEU A 390 -12.61 -9.53 -19.86
N GLY A 391 -11.45 -8.97 -20.24
CA GLY A 391 -11.08 -7.59 -19.89
C GLY A 391 -10.80 -7.37 -18.40
N VAL A 392 -10.51 -8.43 -17.66
CA VAL A 392 -10.21 -8.39 -16.22
C VAL A 392 -8.74 -8.07 -16.00
N ILE A 393 -8.48 -7.18 -15.06
CA ILE A 393 -7.15 -6.64 -14.78
C ILE A 393 -6.54 -7.37 -13.56
N PRO A 394 -5.37 -8.03 -13.69
CA PRO A 394 -4.64 -8.56 -12.54
C PRO A 394 -3.83 -7.45 -11.86
N SER A 395 -4.25 -7.01 -10.68
CA SER A 395 -3.51 -6.05 -9.85
C SER A 395 -2.61 -6.80 -8.87
N MET A 396 -1.29 -6.78 -9.10
CA MET A 396 -0.35 -7.70 -8.46
C MET A 396 0.73 -6.96 -7.67
N GLN A 397 1.24 -7.56 -6.60
CA GLN A 397 2.30 -6.98 -5.76
C GLN A 397 3.63 -7.70 -6.01
N ALA A 398 4.60 -6.99 -6.58
CA ALA A 398 5.92 -7.59 -6.85
C ALA A 398 6.69 -7.92 -5.56
N SER A 399 6.52 -7.12 -4.50
CA SER A 399 7.12 -7.35 -3.18
C SER A 399 6.66 -8.65 -2.53
N HIS A 400 5.38 -9.05 -2.69
CA HIS A 400 4.86 -10.31 -2.13
C HIS A 400 5.67 -11.51 -2.63
N GLN A 401 6.09 -11.50 -3.90
CA GLN A 401 6.91 -12.59 -4.42
C GLN A 401 8.23 -12.73 -3.71
N THR A 402 8.88 -11.61 -3.38
CA THR A 402 10.17 -11.66 -2.71
C THR A 402 10.03 -12.13 -1.26
N SER A 403 8.91 -11.81 -0.61
CA SER A 403 8.55 -12.31 0.72
C SER A 403 8.21 -13.80 0.72
N ASP A 404 7.54 -14.28 -0.33
CA ASP A 404 6.98 -15.64 -0.39
C ASP A 404 7.95 -16.68 -0.97
N MET A 405 8.85 -16.30 -1.88
CA MET A 405 9.65 -17.25 -2.68
C MET A 405 10.48 -18.25 -1.87
N TYR A 406 10.82 -17.94 -0.62
CA TYR A 406 11.55 -18.83 0.29
C TYR A 406 10.75 -20.08 0.70
N TRP A 407 9.42 -19.98 0.72
CA TRP A 407 8.56 -21.00 1.31
C TRP A 407 7.33 -21.34 0.45
N ALA A 408 7.01 -20.57 -0.59
CA ALA A 408 5.88 -20.82 -1.49
C ALA A 408 5.90 -22.24 -2.06
N GLY A 409 7.09 -22.76 -2.38
CA GLY A 409 7.28 -24.14 -2.85
C GLY A 409 6.87 -25.21 -1.82
N ASN A 410 6.95 -24.92 -0.53
CA ASN A 410 6.48 -25.84 0.52
C ASN A 410 4.94 -25.90 0.56
N ARG A 411 4.28 -24.76 0.31
CA ARG A 411 2.81 -24.68 0.28
C ARG A 411 2.22 -25.30 -0.98
N LEU A 412 2.85 -25.07 -2.13
CA LEU A 412 2.28 -25.38 -3.45
C LEU A 412 2.92 -26.60 -4.11
N GLY A 413 4.15 -26.98 -3.75
CA GLY A 413 4.93 -27.91 -4.55
C GLY A 413 5.34 -27.31 -5.91
N GLN A 414 6.31 -27.94 -6.56
CA GLN A 414 7.02 -27.35 -7.70
C GLN A 414 6.14 -27.07 -8.93
N GLN A 415 5.19 -27.95 -9.24
CA GLN A 415 4.36 -27.83 -10.44
C GLN A 415 3.44 -26.60 -10.40
N ARG A 416 2.86 -26.31 -9.23
CA ARG A 416 1.93 -25.19 -9.05
C ARG A 416 2.64 -23.83 -8.95
N LEU A 417 3.96 -23.82 -8.74
CA LEU A 417 4.74 -22.58 -8.80
C LEU A 417 4.80 -21.97 -10.21
N LEU A 418 4.61 -22.77 -11.27
CA LEU A 418 4.66 -22.28 -12.65
C LEU A 418 3.57 -21.24 -12.97
N GLY A 419 2.45 -21.31 -12.25
CA GLY A 419 1.34 -20.34 -12.33
C GLY A 419 1.35 -19.32 -11.20
N ALA A 420 2.28 -19.42 -10.26
CA ALA A 420 2.46 -18.43 -9.21
C ALA A 420 3.19 -17.24 -9.80
N TYR A 421 2.77 -16.02 -9.44
CA TYR A 421 3.59 -14.84 -9.66
C TYR A 421 3.97 -14.73 -11.17
N ALA A 422 2.97 -14.84 -12.04
CA ALA A 422 3.15 -15.08 -13.47
C ALA A 422 3.02 -13.79 -14.33
N TRP A 423 3.71 -12.72 -13.95
CA TRP A 423 3.58 -11.40 -14.61
C TRP A 423 3.84 -11.45 -16.11
N ARG A 424 4.93 -12.10 -16.57
CA ARG A 424 5.22 -12.16 -18.01
C ARG A 424 4.15 -12.94 -18.74
N SER A 425 3.67 -14.05 -18.17
CA SER A 425 2.58 -14.84 -18.75
C SER A 425 1.30 -14.01 -18.91
N LEU A 426 0.93 -13.23 -17.89
CA LEU A 426 -0.22 -12.32 -17.95
C LEU A 426 0.01 -11.19 -18.97
N LEU A 427 1.14 -10.48 -18.92
CA LEU A 427 1.46 -9.41 -19.89
C LEU A 427 1.42 -9.93 -21.33
N ASN A 428 1.93 -11.13 -21.59
CA ASN A 428 1.89 -11.76 -22.91
C ASN A 428 0.47 -12.11 -23.39
N SER A 429 -0.51 -12.22 -22.49
CA SER A 429 -1.92 -12.36 -22.86
C SER A 429 -2.55 -11.06 -23.36
N GLY A 430 -1.89 -9.92 -23.17
CA GLY A 430 -2.35 -8.60 -23.60
C GLY A 430 -2.96 -7.73 -22.50
N VAL A 431 -2.94 -8.18 -21.25
CA VAL A 431 -3.38 -7.34 -20.11
C VAL A 431 -2.26 -6.45 -19.60
N VAL A 432 -2.65 -5.38 -18.90
CA VAL A 432 -1.73 -4.56 -18.11
C VAL A 432 -1.75 -5.01 -16.66
N ILE A 433 -0.66 -4.76 -15.93
CA ILE A 433 -0.55 -5.10 -14.51
C ILE A 433 -0.34 -3.80 -13.72
N PRO A 434 -1.34 -3.27 -13.03
CA PRO A 434 -1.11 -2.24 -12.03
C PRO A 434 -0.42 -2.87 -10.81
N ASN A 435 0.73 -2.33 -10.41
CA ASN A 435 1.56 -2.88 -9.33
C ASN A 435 1.28 -2.15 -8.01
N GLY A 436 1.25 -2.87 -6.91
CA GLY A 436 1.06 -2.30 -5.57
C GLY A 436 1.97 -2.94 -4.53
N SER A 437 1.90 -2.44 -3.30
CA SER A 437 2.64 -3.00 -2.17
C SER A 437 1.76 -3.79 -1.20
N ASP A 438 0.46 -3.49 -1.13
CA ASP A 438 -0.41 -3.94 -0.03
C ASP A 438 0.04 -3.41 1.35
N LEU A 439 0.70 -2.24 1.37
CA LEU A 439 1.12 -1.62 2.64
C LEU A 439 -0.06 -1.47 3.61
N PRO A 440 0.16 -1.64 4.93
CA PRO A 440 1.45 -1.87 5.59
C PRO A 440 1.84 -3.36 5.71
N VAL A 441 1.23 -4.28 4.94
CA VAL A 441 1.68 -5.68 4.90
C VAL A 441 3.13 -5.75 4.43
N GLU A 442 3.42 -5.12 3.30
CA GLU A 442 4.78 -4.86 2.84
C GLU A 442 5.25 -3.44 3.18
N LYS A 443 6.54 -3.18 2.91
CA LYS A 443 7.17 -1.88 3.09
C LYS A 443 6.58 -0.83 2.13
N THR A 444 6.43 0.40 2.60
CA THR A 444 5.89 1.53 1.83
C THR A 444 6.72 1.93 0.61
N ASN A 445 8.03 1.61 0.56
CA ASN A 445 8.93 2.05 -0.50
C ASN A 445 8.61 1.36 -1.86
N PRO A 446 8.08 2.08 -2.87
CA PRO A 446 7.69 1.48 -4.15
C PRO A 446 8.89 0.98 -4.97
N LEU A 447 10.10 1.47 -4.69
CA LEU A 447 11.31 1.04 -5.38
C LEU A 447 11.62 -0.44 -5.12
N ILE A 448 11.12 -1.01 -4.03
CA ILE A 448 11.16 -2.46 -3.75
C ILE A 448 10.35 -3.21 -4.80
N SER A 449 9.11 -2.80 -5.04
CA SER A 449 8.27 -3.41 -6.08
C SER A 449 8.85 -3.20 -7.48
N PHE A 450 9.48 -2.05 -7.76
CA PHE A 450 10.17 -1.82 -9.04
C PHE A 450 11.38 -2.76 -9.20
N HIS A 451 12.25 -2.87 -8.18
CA HIS A 451 13.38 -3.79 -8.17
C HIS A 451 12.91 -5.23 -8.35
N ALA A 452 11.97 -5.70 -7.53
CA ALA A 452 11.44 -7.06 -7.59
C ALA A 452 10.82 -7.38 -8.96
N ALA A 453 10.12 -6.43 -9.60
CA ALA A 453 9.52 -6.64 -10.91
C ALA A 453 10.57 -6.89 -12.02
N ILE A 454 11.71 -6.18 -11.97
CA ILE A 454 12.75 -6.28 -13.01
C ILE A 454 13.81 -7.34 -12.72
N SER A 455 14.04 -7.65 -11.43
CA SER A 455 15.13 -8.53 -10.98
C SER A 455 14.60 -9.90 -10.56
N ARG A 456 13.39 -9.95 -9.98
CA ARG A 456 12.82 -11.07 -9.22
C ARG A 456 13.67 -11.48 -8.02
N GLN A 457 14.30 -10.50 -7.39
CA GLN A 457 15.16 -10.66 -6.24
C GLN A 457 14.65 -9.81 -5.07
N ASP A 458 14.93 -10.24 -3.85
CA ASP A 458 14.63 -9.48 -2.64
C ASP A 458 15.57 -8.27 -2.45
N ASP A 459 15.40 -7.56 -1.33
CA ASP A 459 16.22 -6.41 -0.94
C ASP A 459 17.73 -6.74 -0.78
N ASN A 460 18.08 -8.03 -0.68
CA ASN A 460 19.46 -8.52 -0.59
C ASN A 460 19.99 -9.05 -1.94
N ASN A 461 19.24 -8.86 -3.03
CA ASN A 461 19.52 -9.41 -4.36
C ASN A 461 19.55 -10.95 -4.40
N TRP A 462 18.81 -11.62 -3.52
CA TRP A 462 18.61 -13.06 -3.54
C TRP A 462 17.29 -13.41 -4.25
N PRO A 463 17.19 -14.56 -4.95
CA PRO A 463 18.29 -15.45 -5.33
C PRO A 463 19.11 -14.84 -6.45
N ALA A 464 20.38 -15.26 -6.56
CA ALA A 464 21.20 -14.88 -7.70
C ALA A 464 20.51 -15.30 -9.01
N GLY A 465 20.41 -14.38 -9.97
CA GLY A 465 19.73 -14.64 -11.23
C GLY A 465 18.21 -14.54 -11.20
N GLY A 466 17.59 -14.28 -10.04
CA GLY A 466 16.14 -14.05 -9.88
C GLY A 466 15.30 -15.32 -9.79
N TRP A 467 14.19 -15.27 -9.06
CA TRP A 467 13.25 -16.39 -8.92
C TRP A 467 12.24 -16.42 -10.09
N PHE A 468 12.28 -17.47 -10.91
CA PHE A 468 11.57 -17.56 -12.21
C PHE A 468 11.86 -16.36 -13.14
N PRO A 469 13.13 -16.16 -13.55
CA PRO A 469 13.57 -14.94 -14.24
C PRO A 469 12.85 -14.65 -15.57
N GLU A 470 12.26 -15.66 -16.21
CA GLU A 470 11.38 -15.52 -17.36
C GLU A 470 10.10 -14.70 -17.07
N GLN A 471 9.70 -14.60 -15.80
CA GLN A 471 8.56 -13.80 -15.33
C GLN A 471 8.90 -12.32 -15.07
N ARG A 472 10.08 -11.85 -15.46
CA ARG A 472 10.49 -10.44 -15.28
C ARG A 472 9.66 -9.48 -16.13
N MET A 473 9.41 -8.31 -15.58
CA MET A 473 9.06 -7.12 -16.35
C MET A 473 10.33 -6.47 -16.92
N THR A 474 10.18 -5.74 -18.02
CA THR A 474 11.17 -4.74 -18.42
C THR A 474 11.09 -3.53 -17.48
N ARG A 475 12.12 -2.68 -17.47
CA ARG A 475 12.08 -1.41 -16.70
C ARG A 475 10.92 -0.51 -17.13
N GLU A 476 10.59 -0.49 -18.42
CA GLU A 476 9.49 0.31 -18.95
C GLU A 476 8.13 -0.20 -18.48
N GLU A 477 7.94 -1.53 -18.47
CA GLU A 477 6.73 -2.16 -17.93
C GLU A 477 6.63 -1.94 -16.42
N ALA A 478 7.74 -2.06 -15.68
CA ALA A 478 7.78 -1.78 -14.26
C ALA A 478 7.41 -0.31 -13.96
N LEU A 479 7.98 0.65 -14.70
CA LEU A 479 7.62 2.07 -14.55
C LEU A 479 6.14 2.31 -14.87
N LYS A 480 5.62 1.73 -15.96
CA LYS A 480 4.20 1.84 -16.33
C LYS A 480 3.28 1.22 -15.27
N SER A 481 3.65 0.06 -14.71
CA SER A 481 2.87 -0.66 -13.71
C SER A 481 2.60 0.14 -12.44
N MET A 482 3.56 0.99 -12.04
CA MET A 482 3.45 1.89 -10.89
C MET A 482 3.12 3.34 -11.27
N THR A 483 2.70 3.59 -12.52
CA THR A 483 2.29 4.92 -13.00
C THR A 483 1.04 4.80 -13.88
N ILE A 484 1.17 4.84 -15.21
CA ILE A 484 0.04 4.94 -16.13
C ILE A 484 -0.88 3.71 -16.12
N TRP A 485 -0.38 2.50 -15.88
CA TRP A 485 -1.22 1.30 -15.80
C TRP A 485 -2.02 1.26 -14.50
N ALA A 486 -1.45 1.74 -13.40
CA ALA A 486 -2.20 1.97 -12.16
C ALA A 486 -3.27 3.06 -12.36
N ALA A 487 -2.92 4.21 -12.95
CA ALA A 487 -3.91 5.25 -13.25
C ALA A 487 -5.04 4.73 -14.16
N TRP A 488 -4.70 3.97 -15.20
CA TRP A 488 -5.68 3.39 -16.12
C TRP A 488 -6.57 2.36 -15.42
N SER A 489 -6.04 1.51 -14.53
CA SER A 489 -6.87 0.55 -13.80
C SER A 489 -7.86 1.20 -12.83
N ALA A 490 -7.73 2.51 -12.55
CA ALA A 490 -8.59 3.29 -11.67
C ALA A 490 -9.39 4.41 -12.36
N PHE A 491 -9.43 4.43 -13.70
CA PHE A 491 -10.08 5.51 -14.47
C PHE A 491 -9.47 6.91 -14.25
N MET A 492 -8.20 6.98 -13.89
CA MET A 492 -7.45 8.20 -13.59
C MET A 492 -6.44 8.58 -14.69
N GLU A 493 -6.35 7.81 -15.78
CA GLU A 493 -5.34 7.97 -16.83
C GLU A 493 -5.38 9.33 -17.55
N LYS A 494 -6.52 10.03 -17.48
CA LYS A 494 -6.67 11.38 -18.06
C LYS A 494 -6.17 12.48 -17.12
N GLU A 495 -5.98 12.16 -15.85
CA GLU A 495 -5.61 13.12 -14.81
C GLU A 495 -4.18 12.92 -14.31
N VAL A 496 -3.70 11.68 -14.22
CA VAL A 496 -2.38 11.31 -13.67
C VAL A 496 -1.75 10.11 -14.40
N GLY A 497 -0.57 9.68 -13.92
CA GLY A 497 0.12 8.47 -14.38
C GLY A 497 1.15 8.71 -15.50
N SER A 498 1.21 9.93 -16.04
CA SER A 498 2.23 10.35 -17.01
C SER A 498 2.41 11.87 -16.95
N LEU A 499 3.52 12.36 -17.49
CA LEU A 499 3.84 13.79 -17.57
C LEU A 499 3.46 14.33 -18.94
N GLU A 500 2.15 14.41 -19.18
CA GLU A 500 1.54 14.90 -20.42
C GLU A 500 0.78 16.21 -20.20
N ALA A 501 0.70 17.05 -21.23
CA ALA A 501 -0.07 18.29 -21.16
C ALA A 501 -1.54 18.03 -20.79
N GLY A 502 -2.07 18.83 -19.88
CA GLY A 502 -3.42 18.71 -19.34
C GLY A 502 -3.53 17.88 -18.07
N LYS A 503 -2.58 16.98 -17.78
CA LYS A 503 -2.57 16.17 -16.55
C LYS A 503 -2.08 16.96 -15.35
N TYR A 504 -2.38 16.50 -14.15
CA TYR A 504 -1.80 17.07 -12.94
C TYR A 504 -0.27 16.91 -12.95
N ALA A 505 0.41 17.93 -12.45
CA ALA A 505 1.86 17.93 -12.33
C ALA A 505 2.31 17.15 -11.09
N ASP A 506 2.08 15.83 -11.13
CA ASP A 506 2.50 14.89 -10.09
C ASP A 506 3.79 14.21 -10.54
N PHE A 507 4.88 14.42 -9.80
CA PHE A 507 6.20 13.90 -10.18
C PHE A 507 7.12 13.67 -8.98
N VAL A 508 8.13 12.82 -9.19
CA VAL A 508 9.14 12.49 -8.20
C VAL A 508 10.51 12.83 -8.77
N VAL A 509 11.36 13.44 -7.95
CA VAL A 509 12.77 13.68 -8.27
C VAL A 509 13.61 12.63 -7.55
N LEU A 510 14.44 11.91 -8.30
CA LEU A 510 15.32 10.85 -7.80
C LEU A 510 16.78 11.24 -7.96
N ASP A 511 17.63 10.81 -7.02
CA ASP A 511 19.08 11.07 -7.09
C ASP A 511 19.81 10.18 -8.10
N GLN A 512 19.20 9.05 -8.48
CA GLN A 512 19.69 8.09 -9.47
C GLN A 512 18.67 7.86 -10.59
N ASP A 513 19.14 7.42 -11.75
CA ASP A 513 18.29 7.01 -12.87
C ASP A 513 17.93 5.53 -12.75
N ILE A 514 16.79 5.23 -12.11
CA ILE A 514 16.27 3.87 -11.94
C ILE A 514 15.96 3.17 -13.27
N MET A 515 15.98 3.87 -14.40
CA MET A 515 15.81 3.25 -15.72
C MET A 515 17.14 2.75 -16.30
N ARG A 516 18.28 3.06 -15.66
CA ARG A 516 19.63 2.79 -16.20
C ARG A 516 20.60 2.13 -15.23
N VAL A 517 20.52 2.42 -13.93
CA VAL A 517 21.43 1.81 -12.94
C VAL A 517 21.27 0.29 -12.92
N PRO A 518 22.32 -0.48 -12.57
CA PRO A 518 22.20 -1.92 -12.33
C PRO A 518 21.05 -2.23 -11.34
N PRO A 519 20.31 -3.35 -11.49
CA PRO A 519 19.23 -3.71 -10.58
C PRO A 519 19.63 -3.63 -9.11
N GLU A 520 20.84 -4.04 -8.76
CA GLU A 520 21.38 -4.10 -7.40
C GLU A 520 21.54 -2.72 -6.75
N LEU A 521 21.58 -1.65 -7.55
CA LEU A 521 21.68 -0.27 -7.07
C LEU A 521 20.32 0.44 -6.98
N VAL A 522 19.24 -0.14 -7.51
CA VAL A 522 17.91 0.49 -7.52
C VAL A 522 17.46 0.90 -6.12
N LEU A 523 17.62 0.02 -5.12
CA LEU A 523 17.20 0.28 -3.74
C LEU A 523 18.10 1.28 -2.99
N GLN A 524 19.24 1.67 -3.58
CA GLN A 524 20.08 2.76 -3.06
C GLN A 524 19.61 4.13 -3.55
N THR A 525 18.62 4.19 -4.44
CA THR A 525 18.03 5.43 -4.94
C THR A 525 17.27 6.13 -3.83
N ARG A 526 17.49 7.44 -3.69
CA ARG A 526 16.74 8.29 -2.77
C ARG A 526 15.74 9.14 -3.54
N VAL A 527 14.55 9.27 -2.96
CA VAL A 527 13.57 10.28 -3.32
C VAL A 527 14.05 11.62 -2.75
N LEU A 528 14.38 12.55 -3.63
CA LEU A 528 14.83 13.90 -3.25
C LEU A 528 13.65 14.82 -2.99
N SER A 529 12.58 14.72 -3.78
CA SER A 529 11.34 15.45 -3.55
C SER A 529 10.16 14.80 -4.28
N THR A 530 8.97 14.99 -3.72
CA THR A 530 7.70 14.51 -4.27
C THR A 530 6.78 15.70 -4.45
N TRP A 531 6.14 15.78 -5.60
CA TRP A 531 5.34 16.92 -6.02
C TRP A 531 3.94 16.46 -6.39
N LEU A 532 2.94 17.17 -5.86
CA LEU A 532 1.53 16.91 -6.11
C LEU A 532 0.89 18.19 -6.67
N GLY A 533 0.40 18.11 -7.91
CA GLY A 533 -0.13 19.28 -8.62
C GLY A 533 0.84 20.45 -8.64
N GLY A 534 2.12 20.20 -8.92
CA GLY A 534 3.16 21.23 -9.01
C GLY A 534 3.57 21.85 -7.67
N LYS A 535 3.06 21.34 -6.54
CA LYS A 535 3.44 21.78 -5.19
C LYS A 535 4.28 20.70 -4.49
N PRO A 536 5.36 21.06 -3.79
CA PRO A 536 6.16 20.10 -3.05
C PRO A 536 5.36 19.57 -1.84
N VAL A 537 5.23 18.26 -1.74
CA VAL A 537 4.61 17.58 -0.58
C VAL A 537 5.63 16.81 0.26
N TYR A 538 6.83 16.62 -0.27
CA TYR A 538 8.01 16.13 0.44
C TYR A 538 9.28 16.72 -0.18
N ARG A 539 10.25 17.03 0.66
CA ARG A 539 11.63 17.33 0.28
C ARG A 539 12.55 16.61 1.26
N HIS A 540 13.55 15.94 0.74
CA HIS A 540 14.61 15.38 1.56
C HIS A 540 15.44 16.55 2.10
N ASP A 541 15.50 16.71 3.41
CA ASP A 541 16.32 17.75 4.03
C ASP A 541 17.80 17.46 3.72
N THR A 542 18.37 18.22 2.81
CA THR A 542 19.82 18.33 2.65
C THR A 542 20.30 19.46 3.55
N ALA A 543 20.14 19.33 4.87
CA ALA A 543 20.99 20.09 5.77
C ALA A 543 22.42 19.59 5.52
N VAL A 544 23.15 20.38 4.75
CA VAL A 544 24.54 20.16 4.39
C VAL A 544 25.32 19.94 5.68
N ALA A 545 25.93 18.77 5.82
CA ALA A 545 27.08 18.59 6.69
C ALA A 545 28.20 19.46 6.08
N HIS A 546 28.22 20.73 6.48
CA HIS A 546 29.41 21.54 6.41
C HIS A 546 30.21 21.22 7.67
N ASP A 547 31.23 20.40 7.50
CA ASP A 547 32.51 20.53 8.21
C ASP A 547 33.63 20.38 7.18
#